data_AF-A0A3P1YX70-F1
#
_entry.id   AF-A0A3P1YX70-F1
#
_cell.length_a   1.000
_cell.length_b   1.000
_cell.length_c   1.000
_cell.angle_alpha   90.00
_cell.angle_beta   90.00
_cell.angle_gamma   90.00
#
_symmetry.space_group_name_H-M   'P 1'
#
loop_
_entity.id
_entity.type
_entity.pdbx_description
1 polymer ?
#
loop_
_entity_poly.entity_id
_entity_poly.type
_entity_poly.pdbx_seq_one_letter_code
_entity_poly.pdbx_strand_id
1 'polypeptide(L)' 'MARNVSEEEITTAMMVGITFKGTKLRKPAEEKVKTKAKKKTYITGLHKSGSAKKKAEIRQRRANRHKNK' A
#
# COMPACT_ATOMS: atom_id res chain seq x y z
N MET A 1 -17.66 23.83 6.93
CA MET A 1 -18.46 24.93 6.34
C MET A 1 -19.22 24.36 5.16
N ALA A 2 -20.55 24.30 5.25
CA ALA A 2 -21.37 24.07 4.07
C ALA A 2 -21.23 25.29 3.16
N ARG A 3 -21.03 25.08 1.86
CA ARG A 3 -21.03 26.19 0.90
C ARG A 3 -22.49 26.63 0.73
N ASN A 4 -22.75 27.91 0.94
CA ASN A 4 -24.05 28.49 0.61
C ASN A 4 -24.11 28.63 -0.91
N VAL A 5 -25.10 27.98 -1.54
CA VAL A 5 -25.32 27.98 -3.00
C VAL A 5 -26.25 29.15 -3.33
N SER A 6 -25.99 29.87 -4.42
CA SER A 6 -26.84 31.01 -4.82
C SER A 6 -28.15 30.53 -5.46
N GLU A 7 -29.20 31.34 -5.37
CA GLU A 7 -30.51 31.02 -6.00
C GLU A 7 -30.40 30.88 -7.53
N GLU A 8 -29.48 31.63 -8.15
CA GLU A 8 -29.17 31.55 -9.58
C GLU A 8 -28.55 30.20 -9.98
N GLU A 9 -27.69 29.62 -9.15
CA GLU A 9 -27.13 28.29 -9.39
C GLU A 9 -28.21 27.20 -9.28
N ILE A 10 -29.16 27.37 -8.36
CA ILE A 10 -30.29 26.43 -8.17
C ILE A 10 -31.23 26.48 -9.38
N THR A 11 -31.62 27.67 -9.82
CA THR A 11 -32.51 27.84 -10.98
C THR A 11 -31.88 27.33 -12.27
N THR A 12 -30.59 27.61 -12.47
CA THR A 12 -29.82 27.09 -13.62
C THR A 12 -29.76 25.56 -13.61
N ALA A 13 -29.51 24.96 -12.44
CA ALA A 13 -29.51 23.51 -12.29
C ALA A 13 -30.90 22.88 -12.55
N MET A 14 -31.99 23.56 -12.19
CA MET A 14 -33.36 23.11 -12.45
C MET A 14 -33.77 23.24 -13.92
N MET A 15 -33.36 24.31 -14.61
CA MET A 15 -33.79 24.58 -16.00
C MET A 15 -32.90 23.92 -17.06
N VAL A 16 -31.58 23.99 -16.90
CA VAL A 16 -30.62 23.47 -17.90
C VAL A 16 -30.21 22.03 -17.58
N GLY A 17 -30.20 21.66 -16.30
CA GLY A 17 -29.79 20.35 -15.82
C GLY A 17 -28.33 20.28 -15.38
N ILE A 18 -28.02 19.33 -14.48
CA ILE A 18 -26.68 19.13 -13.91
C ILE A 18 -25.93 18.05 -14.71
N THR A 19 -24.75 18.39 -15.25
CA THR A 19 -23.85 17.42 -15.88
C THR A 19 -22.82 16.90 -14.88
N PHE A 20 -22.88 15.62 -14.52
CA PHE A 20 -21.86 14.98 -13.69
C PHE A 20 -20.62 14.64 -14.53
N LYS A 21 -19.53 15.41 -14.37
CA LYS A 21 -18.22 14.98 -14.84
C LYS A 21 -17.72 13.86 -13.94
N GLY A 22 -17.77 12.63 -14.45
CA GLY A 22 -17.15 11.48 -13.79
C GLY A 22 -15.69 11.77 -13.46
N THR A 23 -15.27 11.45 -12.24
CA THR A 23 -13.85 11.49 -11.89
C THR A 23 -13.12 10.53 -12.82
N LYS A 24 -11.94 10.91 -13.32
CA LYS A 24 -11.07 9.98 -14.04
C LYS A 24 -10.79 8.83 -13.07
N LEU A 25 -11.39 7.67 -13.30
CA LEU A 25 -11.04 6.43 -12.60
C LEU A 25 -9.52 6.34 -12.68
N ARG A 26 -8.85 6.51 -11.53
CA ARG A 26 -7.41 6.25 -11.45
C ARG A 26 -7.24 4.86 -12.05
N LYS A 27 -6.40 4.75 -13.09
CA LYS A 27 -6.10 3.49 -13.76
C LYS A 27 -5.98 2.41 -12.68
N PRO A 28 -6.68 1.28 -12.79
CA PRO A 28 -6.54 0.22 -11.81
C PRO A 28 -5.05 -0.05 -11.70
N ALA A 29 -4.48 0.21 -10.53
CA ALA A 29 -3.10 -0.16 -10.29
C ALA A 29 -3.10 -1.68 -10.46
N GLU A 30 -2.53 -2.16 -11.57
CA GLU A 30 -2.22 -3.58 -11.80
C GLU A 30 -1.11 -4.03 -10.82
N GLU A 31 -1.19 -3.58 -9.57
CA GLU A 31 -0.40 -4.15 -8.50
C GLU A 31 -0.99 -5.53 -8.22
N LYS A 32 -0.56 -6.49 -9.03
CA LYS A 32 -0.83 -7.92 -8.94
C LYS A 32 -0.90 -8.28 -7.47
N VAL A 33 -2.11 -8.44 -6.93
CA VAL A 33 -2.33 -8.58 -5.49
C VAL A 33 -1.59 -9.84 -5.04
N LYS A 34 -0.44 -9.65 -4.41
CA LYS A 34 0.37 -10.76 -3.93
C LYS A 34 -0.31 -11.33 -2.68
N THR A 35 -0.56 -12.63 -2.68
CA THR A 35 -0.96 -13.36 -1.47
C THR A 35 0.04 -13.07 -0.35
N LYS A 36 -0.38 -13.16 0.92
CA LYS A 36 0.51 -12.89 2.08
C LYS A 36 1.84 -13.63 1.95
N ALA A 37 1.79 -14.91 1.54
CA ALA A 37 2.97 -15.74 1.31
C ALA A 37 3.94 -15.21 0.23
N LYS A 38 3.44 -14.52 -0.80
CA LYS A 38 4.26 -13.96 -1.89
C LYS A 38 4.77 -12.55 -1.58
N LYS A 39 4.36 -11.93 -0.48
CA LYS A 39 4.85 -10.59 -0.08
C LYS A 39 6.27 -10.69 0.47
N LYS A 40 7.17 -9.81 0.03
CA LYS A 40 8.58 -9.78 0.45
C LYS A 40 8.73 -9.70 1.96
N THR A 41 7.87 -8.93 2.63
CA THR A 41 7.84 -8.80 4.09
C THR A 41 7.59 -10.12 4.82
N TYR A 42 6.75 -11.00 4.28
CA TYR A 42 6.48 -12.34 4.84
C TYR A 42 7.58 -13.34 4.48
N ILE A 43 8.17 -13.25 3.28
CA ILE A 43 9.24 -14.16 2.82
C ILE A 43 10.55 -13.91 3.57
N THR A 44 11.03 -12.67 3.58
CA THR A 44 12.33 -12.34 4.19
C THR A 44 12.23 -11.94 5.65
N GLY A 45 11.01 -11.68 6.14
CA GLY A 45 10.76 -11.09 7.46
C GLY A 45 11.06 -9.58 7.48
N LEU A 46 10.52 -8.90 8.50
CA LEU A 46 10.88 -7.52 8.84
C LEU A 46 12.28 -7.46 9.48
N HIS A 47 12.90 -6.29 9.47
CA HIS A 47 14.16 -6.05 10.17
C HIS A 47 13.99 -6.33 11.68
N LYS A 48 14.96 -7.00 12.30
CA LYS A 48 14.91 -7.48 13.71
C LYS A 48 13.78 -8.49 14.05
N SER A 49 13.06 -9.02 13.05
CA SER A 49 12.11 -10.12 13.27
C SER A 49 12.79 -11.39 13.82
N GLY A 50 12.02 -12.30 14.42
CA GLY A 50 12.54 -13.57 14.95
C GLY A 50 13.33 -14.37 13.90
N SER A 51 12.83 -14.45 12.67
CA SER A 51 13.50 -15.09 11.54
C SER A 51 14.83 -14.40 11.18
N ALA A 52 14.88 -13.07 11.24
CA ALA A 52 16.11 -12.31 11.00
C ALA A 52 17.18 -12.59 12.06
N LYS A 53 16.79 -12.69 13.34
CA LYS A 53 17.70 -13.04 14.45
C LYS A 53 18.28 -14.45 14.27
N LYS A 54 17.45 -15.45 13.95
CA LYS A 54 17.91 -16.82 13.67
C LYS A 54 18.87 -16.89 12.48
N LYS A 55 18.60 -16.14 11.41
CA LYS A 55 19.50 -16.06 10.26
C LYS A 55 20.85 -15.42 10.62
N ALA A 56 20.88 -14.43 11.52
CA ALA A 56 22.12 -13.82 12.01
C ALA A 56 22.94 -14.81 12.87
N GLU A 57 22.29 -15.54 13.77
CA GLU A 57 22.90 -16.58 14.60
C GLU A 57 23.58 -17.67 13.74
N ILE A 58 22.90 -18.16 12.70
CA ILE A 58 23.47 -19.14 11.77
C ILE A 58 24.70 -18.58 11.03
N ARG A 59 24.69 -17.30 10.64
CA ARG A 59 25.87 -16.66 10.00
C ARG A 59 27.05 -16.59 10.97
N GLN A 60 26.83 -16.21 12.24
CA GLN A 60 27.87 -16.21 13.27
C GLN A 60 28.45 -17.60 13.48
N ARG A 61 27.59 -18.62 13.64
CA ARG A 61 28.03 -20.03 13.78
C ARG A 61 28.86 -20.47 12.57
N ARG A 62 28.44 -20.11 11.35
CA ARG A 62 29.17 -20.44 10.12
C ARG A 62 30.55 -19.79 10.05
N ALA A 63 30.66 -18.53 10.46
CA ALA A 63 31.93 -17.81 10.53
C ALA A 63 32.89 -18.42 11.56
N ASN A 64 32.35 -18.89 12.70
CA ASN A 64 33.13 -19.50 13.76
C ASN A 64 33.52 -20.97 13.49
N ARG A 65 33.04 -21.62 12.42
CA ARG A 65 33.38 -23.03 12.09
C ARG A 65 34.88 -23.28 11.96
N HIS A 66 35.63 -22.30 11.49
CA HIS A 66 37.07 -22.41 11.29
C HIS A 66 37.88 -22.02 12.53
N LYS A 67 37.23 -21.46 13.56
CA LYS A 67 37.91 -21.04 14.80
C LYS A 67 38.03 -22.15 15.83
N ASN A 68 37.23 -23.22 15.69
CA ASN A 68 37.22 -24.37 16.60
C ASN A 68 37.89 -25.61 15.96
N LYS A 69 38.84 -25.40 15.06
CA LYS A 69 39.62 -26.47 14.43
C LYS A 69 41.07 -26.39 14.90
#